data_AF-A0AAV8BKL2-F1
#
_entry.id   AF-A0AAV8BKL2-F1
#
_cell.length_a   1.000
_cell.length_b   1.000
_cell.length_c   1.000
_cell.angle_alpha   90.00
_cell.angle_beta   90.00
_cell.angle_gamma   90.00
#
_symmetry.space_group_name_H-M   'P 1'
#
loop_
_entity.id
_entity.type
_entity.pdbx_description
1 polymer ?
#
loop_
_entity_poly.entity_id
_entity_poly.type
_entity_poly.pdbx_seq_one_letter_code
_entity_poly.pdbx_strand_id
1 'polypeptide(L)'
;MIWHVQNENFILDSTRIFMKAFHLLFFHGSFIFPECILIFGLILLLMIDSTSDQKDRPWFYSISATKYIECTEMAITEFLLFVLTATLGGMFLCGANDLITIFVAPECFSFCSYLLSGYTKRDVRSNEATMKYLLMGGASSSILVHGFSWLYGSSGGEIELQEIVNGLINTQMYNSSGISIALIFITVGIGFKLSPAPFHQWTPDVYEGVRCY
;
A
#
# COMPACT_ATOMS: atom_id res chain seq x y z
N MET A 1 35.36 -1.08 24.88
CA MET A 1 34.59 0.14 25.20
C MET A 1 34.33 1.05 23.99
N ILE A 2 35.20 1.06 22.96
CA ILE A 2 35.06 1.90 21.75
C ILE A 2 34.00 1.37 20.75
N TRP A 3 33.78 0.06 20.69
CA TRP A 3 32.79 -0.55 19.78
C TRP A 3 31.32 -0.31 20.14
N HIS A 4 31.02 0.03 21.40
CA HIS A 4 29.63 0.23 21.84
C HIS A 4 29.12 1.65 21.57
N VAL A 5 30.03 2.64 21.54
CA VAL A 5 29.69 4.06 21.30
C VAL A 5 29.52 4.37 19.81
N GLN A 6 30.19 3.62 18.92
CA GLN A 6 30.13 3.84 17.47
C GLN A 6 28.79 3.41 16.85
N ASN A 7 28.08 2.47 17.48
CA ASN A 7 26.80 1.95 17.01
C ASN A 7 25.63 2.90 17.32
N GLU A 8 25.65 3.58 18.47
CA GLU A 8 24.59 4.53 18.86
C GLU A 8 24.60 5.79 17.99
N ASN A 9 25.79 6.28 17.60
CA ASN A 9 25.91 7.43 16.71
C ASN A 9 25.47 7.12 15.27
N PHE A 10 25.66 5.89 14.79
CA PHE A 10 25.19 5.47 13.45
C PHE A 10 23.67 5.35 13.38
N ILE A 11 23.03 4.87 14.45
CA ILE A 11 21.56 4.76 14.54
C ILE A 11 20.92 6.15 14.68
N LEU A 12 21.54 7.06 15.43
CA LEU A 12 21.08 8.44 15.57
C LEU A 12 21.28 9.28 14.29
N ASP A 13 22.32 9.02 13.49
CA ASP A 13 22.49 9.68 12.18
C ASP A 13 21.55 9.09 11.13
N SER A 14 21.32 7.78 11.13
CA SER A 14 20.39 7.12 10.20
C SER A 14 18.95 7.58 10.43
N THR A 15 18.52 7.73 11.70
CA THR A 15 17.19 8.28 12.04
C THR A 15 17.06 9.77 11.72
N ARG A 16 18.15 10.54 11.81
CA ARG A 16 18.17 11.97 11.46
C ARG A 16 18.19 12.21 9.95
N ILE A 17 18.83 11.33 9.18
CA ILE A 17 18.79 11.29 7.70
C ILE A 17 17.41 10.84 7.23
N PHE A 18 16.82 9.82 7.87
CA PHE A 18 15.46 9.37 7.59
C PHE A 18 14.42 10.46 7.90
N MET A 19 14.53 11.15 9.04
CA MET A 19 13.66 12.29 9.36
C MET A 19 13.89 13.49 8.44
N LYS A 20 15.13 13.79 8.01
CA LYS A 20 15.40 14.85 7.03
C LYS A 20 14.87 14.50 5.64
N ALA A 21 15.04 13.25 5.18
CA ALA A 21 14.50 12.79 3.91
C ALA A 21 12.97 12.78 3.94
N PHE A 22 12.37 12.36 5.05
CA PHE A 22 10.92 12.41 5.30
C PHE A 22 10.40 13.85 5.30
N HIS A 23 11.15 14.80 5.89
CA HIS A 23 10.78 16.21 5.93
C HIS A 23 11.01 16.95 4.60
N LEU A 24 11.97 16.51 3.76
CA LEU A 24 12.25 17.09 2.44
C LEU A 24 11.28 16.56 1.37
N LEU A 25 10.75 15.35 1.56
CA LEU A 25 9.77 14.72 0.66
C LEU A 25 8.32 15.22 0.91
N PHE A 26 8.00 15.73 2.10
CA PHE A 26 6.61 16.12 2.46
C PHE A 26 6.32 17.63 2.42
N PHE A 27 7.31 18.54 2.44
CA PHE A 27 7.07 19.96 2.75
C PHE A 27 7.35 21.00 1.64
N HIS A 28 7.50 20.59 0.38
CA HIS A 28 7.52 21.54 -0.75
C HIS A 28 6.33 21.36 -1.70
N GLY A 29 5.13 21.67 -1.19
CA GLY A 29 4.15 22.62 -1.75
C GLY A 29 3.79 22.65 -3.24
N SER A 30 4.23 21.75 -4.12
CA SER A 30 3.95 21.81 -5.56
C SER A 30 4.27 20.49 -6.25
N PHE A 31 3.24 19.89 -6.88
CA PHE A 31 3.31 18.80 -7.86
C PHE A 31 3.86 17.44 -7.39
N ILE A 32 3.01 16.62 -6.76
CA ILE A 32 3.17 15.15 -6.65
C ILE A 32 2.87 14.40 -7.98
N PHE A 33 2.45 15.14 -9.01
CA PHE A 33 2.07 14.59 -10.31
C PHE A 33 3.19 14.00 -11.20
N PRO A 34 4.45 14.51 -11.25
CA PRO A 34 5.42 14.05 -12.23
C PRO A 34 6.02 12.67 -11.91
N GLU A 35 6.16 12.32 -10.63
CA GLU A 35 6.72 11.02 -10.22
C GLU A 35 5.71 9.88 -10.43
N CYS A 36 4.43 10.14 -10.18
CA CYS A 36 3.34 9.19 -10.45
C CYS A 36 3.15 8.94 -11.95
N ILE A 37 3.31 9.98 -12.80
CA ILE A 37 3.29 9.86 -14.27
C ILE A 37 4.49 9.04 -14.77
N LEU A 38 5.67 9.17 -14.17
CA LEU A 38 6.84 8.37 -14.54
C LEU A 38 6.67 6.91 -14.15
N ILE A 39 6.10 6.62 -12.98
CA ILE A 39 5.78 5.25 -12.56
C ILE A 39 4.72 4.64 -13.47
N PHE A 40 3.67 5.39 -13.79
CA PHE A 40 2.62 4.98 -14.73
C PHE A 40 3.16 4.77 -16.15
N GLY A 41 4.03 5.67 -16.61
CA GLY A 41 4.70 5.58 -17.92
C GLY A 41 5.67 4.40 -18.00
N LEU A 42 6.38 4.08 -16.91
CA LEU A 42 7.25 2.91 -16.83
C LEU A 42 6.43 1.62 -16.84
N ILE A 43 5.33 1.58 -16.10
CA ILE A 43 4.40 0.43 -16.06
C ILE A 43 3.71 0.25 -17.41
N LEU A 44 3.24 1.31 -18.05
CA LEU A 44 2.67 1.24 -19.40
C LEU A 44 3.70 0.82 -20.44
N LEU A 45 4.94 1.34 -20.38
CA LEU A 45 6.01 0.89 -21.27
C LEU A 45 6.32 -0.60 -21.08
N LEU A 46 6.38 -1.08 -19.85
CA LEU A 46 6.58 -2.51 -19.56
C LEU A 46 5.41 -3.38 -20.03
N MET A 47 4.18 -2.86 -19.99
CA MET A 47 2.98 -3.55 -20.47
C MET A 47 2.88 -3.55 -22.00
N ILE A 48 3.24 -2.45 -22.66
CA ILE A 48 3.34 -2.35 -24.13
C ILE A 48 4.46 -3.27 -24.64
N ASP A 49 5.60 -3.30 -23.96
CA ASP A 49 6.70 -4.24 -24.24
C ASP A 49 6.24 -5.70 -24.10
N SER A 50 5.38 -6.01 -23.13
CA SER A 50 4.76 -7.35 -22.97
C SER A 50 3.79 -7.74 -24.10
N THR A 51 3.26 -6.77 -24.86
CA THR A 51 2.40 -7.03 -26.04
C THR A 51 3.16 -7.00 -27.36
N SER A 52 4.41 -6.52 -27.34
CA SER A 52 5.30 -6.43 -28.48
C SER A 52 6.00 -7.77 -28.67
N ASP A 53 5.76 -8.44 -29.80
CA ASP A 53 6.36 -9.70 -30.23
C ASP A 53 7.89 -9.58 -30.55
N GLN A 54 8.58 -8.59 -29.96
CA GLN A 54 9.98 -8.30 -30.21
C GLN A 54 10.86 -8.80 -29.05
N LYS A 55 11.34 -10.02 -29.29
CA LYS A 55 12.13 -10.91 -28.44
C LYS A 55 13.54 -10.43 -28.08
N ASP A 56 13.81 -9.20 -27.63
CA ASP A 56 15.20 -8.79 -27.30
C ASP A 56 15.38 -7.77 -26.13
N ARG A 57 15.08 -8.22 -24.90
CA ARG A 57 15.62 -7.78 -23.57
C ARG A 57 15.19 -6.40 -23.01
N PRO A 58 14.56 -6.34 -21.80
CA PRO A 58 15.14 -6.79 -20.52
C PRO A 58 14.29 -7.86 -19.79
N TRP A 59 14.86 -9.06 -19.68
CA TRP A 59 14.12 -10.33 -19.57
C TRP A 59 13.65 -10.78 -18.17
N PHE A 60 14.03 -10.17 -17.07
CA PHE A 60 13.82 -10.85 -15.77
C PHE A 60 12.39 -10.76 -15.21
N TYR A 61 11.68 -9.65 -15.40
CA TYR A 61 10.32 -9.48 -14.86
C TYR A 61 9.23 -9.97 -15.81
N SER A 62 9.44 -9.83 -17.13
CA SER A 62 8.50 -10.26 -18.17
C SER A 62 8.37 -11.80 -18.27
N ILE A 63 9.45 -12.56 -18.01
CA ILE A 63 9.41 -14.03 -18.01
C ILE A 63 8.53 -14.59 -16.87
N SER A 64 8.46 -13.92 -15.70
CA SER A 64 7.70 -14.46 -14.57
C SER A 64 6.20 -14.33 -14.77
N ALA A 65 5.71 -13.20 -15.29
CA ALA A 65 4.29 -12.97 -15.52
C ALA A 65 3.76 -13.84 -16.67
N THR A 66 4.51 -13.92 -17.78
CA THR A 66 4.15 -14.77 -18.93
C THR A 66 4.11 -16.25 -18.57
N LYS A 67 5.11 -16.77 -17.84
CA LYS A 67 5.08 -18.15 -17.31
C LYS A 67 3.95 -18.40 -16.32
N TYR A 68 3.61 -17.40 -15.50
CA TYR A 68 2.50 -17.52 -14.57
C TYR A 68 1.17 -17.64 -15.31
N ILE A 69 0.96 -16.78 -16.31
CA ILE A 69 -0.28 -16.80 -17.10
C ILE A 69 -0.39 -18.11 -17.92
N GLU A 70 0.72 -18.58 -18.51
CA GLU A 70 0.79 -19.89 -19.16
C GLU A 70 0.44 -21.05 -18.21
N CYS A 71 0.93 -21.03 -16.96
CA CYS A 71 0.58 -22.04 -15.96
C CYS A 71 -0.90 -22.02 -15.55
N THR A 72 -1.55 -20.86 -15.64
CA THR A 72 -2.95 -20.71 -15.18
C THR A 72 -4.00 -20.94 -16.26
N GLU A 73 -3.60 -21.09 -17.54
CA GLU A 73 -4.48 -21.27 -18.71
C GLU A 73 -5.61 -20.22 -18.83
N MET A 74 -5.47 -19.04 -18.23
CA MET A 74 -6.52 -18.00 -18.22
C MET A 74 -6.16 -16.78 -19.07
N ALA A 75 -7.18 -15.98 -19.38
CA ALA A 75 -7.08 -14.83 -20.27
C ALA A 75 -6.14 -13.74 -19.73
N ILE A 76 -5.01 -13.51 -20.41
CA ILE A 76 -4.02 -12.46 -20.11
C ILE A 76 -4.69 -11.10 -19.83
N THR A 77 -5.75 -10.76 -20.58
CA THR A 77 -6.48 -9.49 -20.45
C THR A 77 -7.06 -9.26 -19.06
N GLU A 78 -7.61 -10.27 -18.39
CA GLU A 78 -8.19 -10.12 -17.04
C GLU A 78 -7.11 -9.82 -16.00
N PHE A 79 -5.98 -10.53 -16.07
CA PHE A 79 -4.81 -10.29 -15.23
C PHE A 79 -4.29 -8.85 -15.39
N LEU A 80 -4.10 -8.40 -16.65
CA LEU A 80 -3.61 -7.05 -16.93
C LEU A 80 -4.59 -5.97 -16.45
N LEU A 81 -5.91 -6.21 -16.57
CA LEU A 81 -6.93 -5.28 -16.09
C LEU A 81 -6.86 -5.10 -14.57
N PHE A 82 -6.70 -6.18 -13.79
CA PHE A 82 -6.55 -6.08 -12.35
C PHE A 82 -5.25 -5.38 -11.94
N VAL A 83 -4.13 -5.67 -12.62
CA VAL A 83 -2.85 -4.99 -12.35
C VAL A 83 -2.92 -3.51 -12.65
N LEU A 84 -3.50 -3.10 -13.79
CA LEU A 84 -3.70 -1.69 -14.14
C LEU A 84 -4.63 -0.98 -13.17
N THR A 85 -5.70 -1.64 -12.73
CA THR A 85 -6.63 -1.06 -11.76
C THR A 85 -5.97 -0.89 -10.38
N ALA A 86 -5.15 -1.86 -9.97
CA ALA A 86 -4.36 -1.75 -8.74
C ALA A 86 -3.39 -0.56 -8.81
N THR A 87 -2.63 -0.42 -9.90
CA THR A 87 -1.66 0.67 -10.04
C THR A 87 -2.33 2.04 -10.07
N LEU A 88 -3.49 2.17 -10.72
CA LEU A 88 -4.31 3.38 -10.67
C LEU A 88 -4.72 3.73 -9.22
N GLY A 89 -5.15 2.75 -8.43
CA GLY A 89 -5.44 2.94 -7.01
C GLY A 89 -4.23 3.46 -6.23
N GLY A 90 -3.04 2.89 -6.48
CA GLY A 90 -1.79 3.38 -5.88
C GLY A 90 -1.45 4.83 -6.25
N MET A 91 -1.71 5.22 -7.50
CA MET A 91 -1.49 6.60 -7.96
C MET A 91 -2.43 7.60 -7.26
N PHE A 92 -3.71 7.24 -7.08
CA PHE A 92 -4.64 8.08 -6.33
C PHE A 92 -4.19 8.27 -4.88
N LEU A 93 -3.61 7.23 -4.26
CA LEU A 93 -3.09 7.32 -2.90
C LEU A 93 -1.92 8.33 -2.80
N CYS A 94 -1.00 8.35 -3.77
CA CYS A 94 0.12 9.29 -3.76
C CYS A 94 -0.35 10.76 -3.79
N GLY A 95 -1.47 11.05 -4.44
CA GLY A 95 -2.06 12.39 -4.54
C GLY A 95 -3.15 12.71 -3.50
N ALA A 96 -3.38 11.83 -2.52
CA ALA A 96 -4.50 11.95 -1.60
C ALA A 96 -4.24 13.00 -0.50
N ASN A 97 -5.14 13.99 -0.39
CA ASN A 97 -5.09 15.06 0.63
C ASN A 97 -6.26 15.00 1.61
N ASP A 98 -7.26 14.16 1.35
CA ASP A 98 -8.47 13.99 2.13
C ASP A 98 -8.57 12.56 2.67
N LEU A 99 -9.20 12.39 3.84
CA LEU A 99 -9.30 11.07 4.48
C LEU A 99 -10.02 10.03 3.63
N ILE A 100 -10.99 10.46 2.82
CA ILE A 100 -11.79 9.56 1.99
C ILE A 100 -10.89 8.96 0.90
N THR A 101 -10.13 9.77 0.18
CA THR A 101 -9.21 9.30 -0.85
C THR A 101 -8.10 8.43 -0.23
N ILE A 102 -7.58 8.81 0.94
CA ILE A 102 -6.60 8.00 1.67
C ILE A 102 -7.16 6.64 2.08
N PHE A 103 -8.47 6.52 2.30
CA PHE A 103 -9.12 5.23 2.56
C PHE A 103 -9.42 4.45 1.27
N VAL A 104 -10.10 5.08 0.32
CA VAL A 104 -10.64 4.41 -0.88
C VAL A 104 -9.53 3.94 -1.83
N ALA A 105 -8.47 4.73 -2.00
CA ALA A 105 -7.37 4.39 -2.89
C ALA A 105 -6.67 3.06 -2.52
N PRO A 106 -6.20 2.84 -1.27
CA PRO A 106 -5.61 1.57 -0.87
C PRO A 106 -6.64 0.43 -0.79
N GLU A 107 -7.92 0.69 -0.54
CA GLU A 107 -8.95 -0.35 -0.65
C GLU A 107 -9.11 -0.84 -2.09
N CYS A 108 -9.12 0.05 -3.07
CA CYS A 108 -9.18 -0.32 -4.49
C CYS A 108 -7.96 -1.14 -4.91
N PHE A 109 -6.76 -0.70 -4.52
CA PHE A 109 -5.52 -1.46 -4.73
C PHE A 109 -5.56 -2.85 -4.08
N SER A 110 -6.05 -2.92 -2.84
CA SER A 110 -6.12 -4.17 -2.08
C SER A 110 -7.14 -5.12 -2.67
N PHE A 111 -8.30 -4.62 -3.10
CA PHE A 111 -9.35 -5.41 -3.73
C PHE A 111 -8.87 -6.10 -5.02
N CYS A 112 -8.17 -5.36 -5.88
CA CYS A 112 -7.54 -5.93 -7.08
C CYS A 112 -6.50 -7.00 -6.71
N SER A 113 -5.72 -6.77 -5.66
CA SER A 113 -4.73 -7.74 -5.16
C SER A 113 -5.37 -9.00 -4.60
N TYR A 114 -6.53 -8.90 -3.94
CA TYR A 114 -7.30 -10.06 -3.47
C TYR A 114 -7.76 -10.91 -4.64
N LEU A 115 -8.35 -10.29 -5.68
CA LEU A 115 -8.78 -10.99 -6.88
C LEU A 115 -7.61 -11.65 -7.62
N LEU A 116 -6.45 -10.99 -7.67
CA LEU A 116 -5.25 -11.54 -8.30
C LEU A 116 -4.67 -12.73 -7.54
N SER A 117 -4.77 -12.75 -6.21
CA SER A 117 -4.34 -13.91 -5.40
C SER A 117 -5.16 -15.18 -5.68
N GLY A 118 -6.44 -14.99 -6.06
CA GLY A 118 -7.40 -16.05 -6.34
C GLY A 118 -7.58 -16.32 -7.81
N TYR A 119 -6.60 -15.93 -8.63
CA TYR A 119 -6.69 -16.03 -10.07
C TYR A 119 -6.95 -17.50 -10.46
N THR A 120 -6.20 -18.45 -9.90
CA THR A 120 -6.34 -19.89 -10.16
C THR A 120 -7.56 -20.50 -9.46
N LYS A 121 -8.76 -20.21 -9.98
CA LYS A 121 -10.06 -20.61 -9.39
C LYS A 121 -10.22 -22.11 -9.10
N ARG A 122 -9.49 -22.96 -9.84
CA ARG A 122 -9.54 -24.43 -9.71
C ARG A 122 -8.67 -24.97 -8.56
N ASP A 123 -7.70 -24.20 -8.10
CA ASP A 123 -6.81 -24.62 -7.02
C ASP A 123 -7.41 -24.25 -5.66
N VAL A 124 -7.63 -25.27 -4.83
CA VAL A 124 -8.15 -25.11 -3.47
C VAL A 124 -7.20 -24.27 -2.62
N ARG A 125 -5.89 -24.38 -2.86
CA ARG A 125 -4.87 -23.66 -2.09
C ARG A 125 -4.89 -22.16 -2.38
N SER A 126 -5.02 -21.79 -3.66
CA SER A 126 -5.17 -20.38 -4.08
C SER A 126 -6.45 -19.79 -3.49
N ASN A 127 -7.57 -20.53 -3.54
CA ASN A 127 -8.83 -20.08 -2.94
C ASN A 127 -8.74 -19.89 -1.42
N GLU A 128 -8.07 -20.80 -0.69
CA GLU A 128 -7.85 -20.66 0.75
C GLU A 128 -7.01 -19.41 1.07
N ALA A 129 -5.90 -19.22 0.34
CA ALA A 129 -5.03 -18.06 0.48
C ALA A 129 -5.78 -16.74 0.21
N THR A 130 -6.59 -16.68 -0.85
CA THR A 130 -7.42 -15.50 -1.16
C THR A 130 -8.43 -15.21 -0.08
N MET A 131 -9.13 -16.23 0.43
CA MET A 131 -10.11 -16.03 1.49
C MET A 131 -9.45 -15.50 2.76
N LYS A 132 -8.29 -16.06 3.15
CA LYS A 132 -7.49 -15.55 4.27
C LYS A 132 -7.07 -14.10 4.03
N TYR A 133 -6.58 -13.79 2.83
CA TYR A 133 -6.11 -12.46 2.48
C TYR A 133 -7.24 -11.42 2.54
N LEU A 134 -8.40 -11.75 1.96
CA LEU A 134 -9.59 -10.92 1.97
C LEU A 134 -10.09 -10.66 3.39
N LEU A 135 -10.21 -11.71 4.22
CA LEU A 135 -10.71 -11.59 5.60
C LEU A 135 -9.80 -10.72 6.46
N MET A 136 -8.50 -10.99 6.41
CA MET A 136 -7.54 -10.24 7.21
C MET A 136 -7.38 -8.80 6.70
N GLY A 137 -7.42 -8.63 5.38
CA GLY A 137 -7.50 -7.34 4.72
C GLY A 137 -8.70 -6.50 5.17
N GLY A 138 -9.91 -7.07 5.11
CA GLY A 138 -11.14 -6.40 5.55
C GLY A 138 -11.15 -6.09 7.05
N ALA A 139 -10.58 -6.95 7.89
CA ALA A 139 -10.39 -6.67 9.31
C ALA A 139 -9.48 -5.45 9.53
N SER A 140 -8.36 -5.38 8.81
CA SER A 140 -7.47 -4.22 8.80
C SER A 140 -8.16 -2.94 8.34
N SER A 141 -8.90 -3.00 7.23
CA SER A 141 -9.65 -1.86 6.69
C SER A 141 -10.67 -1.35 7.71
N SER A 142 -11.34 -2.25 8.43
CA SER A 142 -12.29 -1.88 9.49
C SER A 142 -11.63 -1.15 10.66
N ILE A 143 -10.45 -1.61 11.10
CA ILE A 143 -9.67 -0.95 12.16
C ILE A 143 -9.22 0.45 11.71
N LEU A 144 -8.77 0.56 10.45
CA LEU A 144 -8.33 1.82 9.85
C LEU A 144 -9.48 2.83 9.78
N VAL A 145 -10.66 2.44 9.27
CA VAL A 145 -11.86 3.30 9.23
C VAL A 145 -12.28 3.74 10.63
N HIS A 146 -12.14 2.87 11.63
CA HIS A 146 -12.46 3.26 13.00
C HIS A 146 -11.52 4.37 13.50
N GLY A 147 -10.22 4.28 13.21
CA GLY A 147 -9.27 5.35 13.52
C GLY A 147 -9.59 6.67 12.79
N PHE A 148 -9.99 6.58 11.52
CA PHE A 148 -10.45 7.72 10.73
C PHE A 148 -11.73 8.36 11.27
N SER A 149 -12.68 7.56 11.72
CA SER A 149 -13.91 8.04 12.35
C SER A 149 -13.63 8.84 13.63
N TRP A 150 -12.67 8.41 14.44
CA TRP A 150 -12.24 9.16 15.63
C TRP A 150 -11.57 10.49 15.29
N LEU A 151 -10.70 10.53 14.27
CA LEU A 151 -10.09 11.78 13.78
C LEU A 151 -11.16 12.75 13.26
N TYR A 152 -12.06 12.23 12.41
CA TYR A 152 -13.16 13.00 11.84
C TYR A 152 -14.04 13.63 12.93
N GLY A 153 -14.43 12.83 13.93
CA GLY A 153 -15.24 13.31 15.05
C GLY A 153 -14.51 14.34 15.93
N SER A 154 -13.21 14.13 16.19
CA SER A 154 -12.41 15.05 17.01
C SER A 154 -12.10 16.37 16.29
N SER A 155 -12.08 16.36 14.96
CA SER A 155 -11.87 17.55 14.14
C SER A 155 -13.11 18.43 13.99
N GLY A 156 -14.29 17.98 14.41
CA GLY A 156 -15.55 18.70 14.19
C GLY A 156 -16.19 18.44 12.83
N GLY A 157 -15.77 17.39 12.10
CA GLY A 157 -16.39 16.97 10.84
C GLY A 157 -15.65 17.35 9.56
N GLU A 158 -14.38 17.75 9.68
CA GLU A 158 -13.51 18.04 8.53
C GLU A 158 -12.92 16.76 7.92
N ILE A 159 -12.71 16.77 6.61
CA ILE A 159 -12.27 15.61 5.83
C ILE A 159 -10.87 15.84 5.24
N GLU A 160 -10.53 17.09 4.94
CA GLU A 160 -9.21 17.48 4.44
C GLU A 160 -8.17 17.45 5.57
N LEU A 161 -6.99 16.90 5.28
CA LEU A 161 -5.93 16.72 6.29
C LEU A 161 -5.50 18.05 6.93
N GLN A 162 -5.43 19.14 6.16
CA GLN A 162 -5.03 20.45 6.66
C GLN A 162 -6.06 21.01 7.65
N GLU A 163 -7.34 20.93 7.29
CA GLU A 163 -8.44 21.37 8.15
C GLU A 163 -8.55 20.51 9.41
N ILE A 164 -8.21 19.23 9.32
CA ILE A 164 -8.19 18.35 10.49
C ILE A 164 -7.13 18.77 11.49
N VAL A 165 -5.93 19.08 11.02
CA VAL A 165 -4.85 19.60 11.88
C VAL A 165 -5.28 20.92 12.52
N ASN A 166 -5.91 21.82 11.76
CA ASN A 166 -6.41 23.08 12.29
C ASN A 166 -7.52 22.86 13.35
N GLY A 167 -8.47 21.97 13.09
CA GLY A 167 -9.55 21.61 14.02
C GLY A 167 -9.02 21.01 15.33
N LEU A 168 -8.00 20.16 15.26
CA LEU A 168 -7.31 19.57 16.41
C LEU A 168 -6.59 20.61 17.28
N ILE A 169 -5.96 21.60 16.64
CA ILE A 169 -5.27 22.70 17.33
C ILE A 169 -6.28 23.61 18.02
N ASN A 170 -7.35 24.01 17.31
CA ASN A 170 -8.37 24.93 17.81
C ASN A 170 -9.13 24.36 19.01
N THR A 171 -9.41 23.05 18.99
CA THR A 171 -10.10 22.37 20.10
C THR A 171 -9.17 21.98 21.26
N GLN A 172 -7.85 22.24 21.14
CA GLN A 172 -6.82 21.79 22.08
C GLN A 172 -6.83 20.27 22.34
N MET A 173 -7.44 19.49 21.45
CA MET A 173 -7.62 18.05 21.63
C MET A 173 -6.39 17.23 21.26
N TYR A 174 -5.33 17.86 20.73
CA TYR A 174 -4.11 17.18 20.27
C TYR A 174 -3.47 16.24 21.30
N ASN A 175 -3.65 16.50 22.60
CA ASN A 175 -3.13 15.67 23.69
C ASN A 175 -4.19 14.80 24.39
N SER A 176 -5.39 14.72 23.82
CA SER A 176 -6.45 13.88 24.37
C SER A 176 -6.16 12.40 24.10
N SER A 177 -6.62 11.55 25.02
CA SER A 177 -6.50 10.10 24.89
C SER A 177 -7.19 9.55 23.64
N GLY A 178 -8.25 10.21 23.17
CA GLY A 178 -9.00 9.82 21.97
C GLY A 178 -8.17 9.87 20.69
N ILE A 179 -7.36 10.92 20.50
CA ILE A 179 -6.47 11.04 19.34
C ILE A 179 -5.31 10.06 19.39
N SER A 180 -4.79 9.76 20.58
CA SER A 180 -3.78 8.70 20.73
C SER A 180 -4.33 7.34 20.30
N ILE A 181 -5.58 7.01 20.68
CA ILE A 181 -6.26 5.78 20.25
C ILE A 181 -6.49 5.77 18.73
N ALA A 182 -6.90 6.90 18.15
CA ALA A 182 -7.10 7.03 16.71
C ALA A 182 -5.80 6.75 15.93
N LEU A 183 -4.68 7.34 16.37
CA LEU A 183 -3.36 7.12 15.77
C LEU A 183 -2.90 5.67 15.89
N ILE A 184 -3.15 5.00 17.01
CA ILE A 184 -2.85 3.57 17.17
C ILE A 184 -3.63 2.74 16.15
N PHE A 185 -4.94 2.98 16.01
CA PHE A 185 -5.76 2.22 15.04
C PHE A 185 -5.34 2.46 13.59
N ILE A 186 -5.01 3.69 13.23
CA ILE A 186 -4.48 4.02 11.90
C ILE A 186 -3.15 3.30 11.66
N THR A 187 -2.24 3.34 12.65
CA THR A 187 -0.93 2.69 12.55
C THR A 187 -1.07 1.17 12.43
N VAL A 188 -2.00 0.56 13.16
CA VAL A 188 -2.29 -0.88 13.07
C VAL A 188 -2.88 -1.24 11.70
N GLY A 189 -3.85 -0.47 11.20
CA GLY A 189 -4.46 -0.71 9.89
C GLY A 189 -3.47 -0.56 8.73
N ILE A 190 -2.64 0.49 8.74
CA ILE A 190 -1.57 0.67 7.75
C ILE A 190 -0.49 -0.41 7.91
N GLY A 191 -0.11 -0.73 9.14
CA GLY A 191 0.85 -1.78 9.46
C GLY A 191 0.41 -3.15 8.95
N PHE A 192 -0.88 -3.46 8.98
CA PHE A 192 -1.36 -4.71 8.40
C PHE A 192 -1.21 -4.77 6.87
N LYS A 193 -1.51 -3.67 6.17
CA LYS A 193 -1.33 -3.58 4.71
C LYS A 193 0.14 -3.63 4.27
N LEU A 194 1.06 -3.08 5.07
CA LEU A 194 2.51 -3.07 4.77
C LEU A 194 3.23 -4.36 5.18
N SER A 195 2.61 -5.21 6.01
CA SER A 195 3.22 -6.43 6.55
C SER A 195 4.55 -6.33 7.35
N PRO A 196 4.93 -5.22 8.04
CA PRO A 196 6.01 -5.28 9.03
C PRO A 196 5.67 -6.23 10.19
N ALA A 197 6.69 -6.76 10.87
CA ALA A 197 6.48 -7.46 12.14
C ALA A 197 5.83 -6.50 13.16
N PRO A 198 4.78 -6.93 13.89
CA PRO A 198 4.23 -8.28 14.05
C PRO A 198 3.09 -8.68 13.07
N PHE A 199 2.71 -7.83 12.12
CA PHE A 199 1.52 -7.99 11.26
C PHE A 199 1.72 -8.83 9.98
N HIS A 200 2.87 -9.51 9.86
CA HIS A 200 3.26 -10.31 8.67
C HIS A 200 2.64 -11.72 8.61
N GLN A 201 1.74 -12.07 9.53
CA GLN A 201 1.23 -13.45 9.68
C GLN A 201 0.53 -13.97 8.42
N TRP A 202 -0.12 -13.10 7.66
CA TRP A 202 -0.85 -13.48 6.45
C TRP A 202 0.08 -13.62 5.23
N THR A 203 1.22 -12.94 5.23
CA THR A 203 2.14 -12.85 4.09
C THR A 203 2.66 -14.22 3.63
N PRO A 204 3.21 -15.11 4.48
CA PRO A 204 3.74 -16.39 3.99
C PRO A 204 2.66 -17.27 3.35
N ASP A 205 1.47 -17.37 3.97
CA ASP A 205 0.34 -18.17 3.48
C ASP A 205 -0.12 -17.73 2.09
N VAL A 206 -0.24 -16.41 1.89
CA VAL A 206 -0.72 -15.87 0.60
C VAL A 206 0.30 -16.09 -0.50
N TYR A 207 1.58 -15.83 -0.24
CA TYR A 207 2.63 -16.04 -1.25
C TYR A 207 2.80 -17.51 -1.62
N GLU A 208 2.55 -18.43 -0.69
CA GLU A 208 2.62 -19.87 -0.99
C GLU A 208 1.40 -20.35 -1.78
N GLY A 209 0.21 -19.80 -1.51
CA GLY A 209 -1.03 -20.19 -2.19
C GLY A 209 -1.16 -19.69 -3.63
N VAL A 210 -0.43 -18.64 -4.01
CA VAL A 210 -0.44 -18.08 -5.38
C VAL A 210 0.54 -18.82 -6.31
N ARG A 211 1.34 -19.77 -5.82
CA ARG A 211 2.34 -20.45 -6.66
C ARG A 211 1.69 -21.51 -7.55
N CYS A 212 1.89 -21.44 -8.86
CA CYS A 212 1.55 -22.52 -9.79
C CYS A 212 2.48 -23.72 -9.56
N TYR A 213 1.89 -24.91 -9.41
CA TYR A 213 2.57 -26.21 -9.32
C TYR A 213 2.42 -27.01 -10.61
#